data_AF-R5Q695-F1
#
_entry.id   AF-R5Q695-F1
#
_cell.length_a   1.000
_cell.length_b   1.000
_cell.length_c   1.000
_cell.angle_alpha   90.00
_cell.angle_beta   90.00
_cell.angle_gamma   90.00
#
_symmetry.space_group_name_H-M   'P 1'
#
loop_
_entity.id
_entity.type
_entity.pdbx_description
1 polymer ?
#
loop_
_entity_poly.entity_id
_entity_poly.type
_entity_poly.pdbx_seq_one_letter_code
_entity_poly.pdbx_strand_id
1 'polypeptide(L)'
;MKTNEKSKFLAYAVIIAAFLCAGIFVFNLLNKRQWTPDVLEKGLTAYEAGDFKQAFNCFNAGDVAGDPQSSFVLGALYLNGLGVERNVEKAENLYIKSAKNGYVPAMTTLAFLYAGGDLIPQNIEAAYTYMAEAAAKNDREAQITLGTWYENGFLGKKDTLAAVKWYTKAARNGDKNAKMALALIYREGKGLVAPNIFTSKRWYDSIEKQSVYEKRFKGEGSDISK
;
A
#
# COMPACT_ATOMS: atom_id res chain seq x y z
N MET A 1 -42.65 46.39 -12.62
CA MET A 1 -42.85 45.16 -11.83
C MET A 1 -42.28 43.94 -12.57
N LYS A 2 -40.98 43.65 -12.47
CA LYS A 2 -40.36 42.41 -13.02
C LYS A 2 -39.18 41.88 -12.18
N THR A 3 -38.95 42.42 -10.98
CA THR A 3 -37.80 42.10 -10.13
C THR A 3 -38.10 41.06 -9.04
N ASN A 4 -39.35 40.61 -8.90
CA ASN A 4 -39.78 39.80 -7.76
C ASN A 4 -39.83 38.28 -8.02
N GLU A 5 -39.64 37.82 -9.26
CA GLU A 5 -39.61 36.37 -9.56
C GLU A 5 -38.21 35.79 -9.65
N LYS A 6 -37.23 36.55 -10.20
CA LYS A 6 -35.82 36.12 -10.23
C LYS A 6 -35.21 36.01 -8.83
N SER A 7 -35.59 36.89 -7.90
CA SER A 7 -35.14 36.85 -6.50
C SER A 7 -35.69 35.63 -5.76
N LYS A 8 -36.94 35.23 -6.04
CA LYS A 8 -37.56 34.03 -5.49
C LYS A 8 -36.91 32.75 -6.02
N PHE A 9 -36.58 32.69 -7.32
CA PHE A 9 -35.86 31.55 -7.91
C PHE A 9 -34.46 31.35 -7.33
N LEU A 10 -33.71 32.44 -7.10
CA LEU A 10 -32.40 32.36 -6.43
C LEU A 10 -32.53 31.89 -4.97
N ALA A 11 -33.53 32.37 -4.23
CA ALA A 11 -33.79 31.92 -2.87
C ALA A 11 -34.14 30.42 -2.79
N TYR A 12 -34.98 29.91 -3.69
CA TYR A 12 -35.31 28.48 -3.76
C TYR A 12 -34.10 27.61 -4.18
N ALA A 13 -33.26 28.08 -5.10
CA ALA A 13 -32.05 27.36 -5.52
C ALA A 13 -31.01 27.26 -4.39
N VAL A 14 -30.83 28.32 -3.58
CA VAL A 14 -29.95 28.29 -2.41
C VAL A 14 -30.49 27.35 -1.31
N ILE A 15 -31.81 27.32 -1.10
CA ILE A 15 -32.44 26.43 -0.12
C ILE A 15 -32.31 24.96 -0.55
N ILE A 16 -32.57 24.64 -1.83
CA ILE A 16 -32.43 23.27 -2.35
C ILE A 16 -30.96 22.82 -2.34
N ALA A 17 -30.01 23.69 -2.68
CA ALA A 17 -28.59 23.41 -2.56
C ALA A 17 -28.16 23.18 -1.10
N ALA A 18 -28.71 23.94 -0.16
CA ALA A 18 -28.47 23.76 1.28
C ALA A 18 -29.04 22.42 1.80
N PHE A 19 -30.20 21.97 1.31
CA PHE A 19 -30.77 20.66 1.66
C PHE A 19 -30.02 19.49 1.02
N LEU A 20 -29.53 19.61 -0.22
CA LEU A 20 -28.67 18.60 -0.85
C LEU A 20 -27.32 18.51 -0.12
N CYS A 21 -26.71 19.64 0.23
CA CYS A 21 -25.46 19.66 1.00
C CYS A 21 -25.64 19.17 2.45
N ALA A 22 -26.73 19.56 3.13
CA ALA A 22 -27.04 19.07 4.48
C ALA A 22 -27.45 17.59 4.48
N GLY A 23 -28.13 17.11 3.44
CA GLY A 23 -28.45 15.70 3.24
C GLY A 23 -27.19 14.86 3.03
N ILE A 24 -26.25 15.32 2.20
CA ILE A 24 -24.92 14.68 2.04
C ILE A 24 -24.12 14.76 3.34
N PHE A 25 -24.19 15.85 4.10
CA PHE A 25 -23.48 16.03 5.36
C PHE A 25 -24.03 15.14 6.48
N VAL A 26 -25.36 15.08 6.64
CA VAL A 26 -26.05 14.19 7.61
C VAL A 26 -25.93 12.73 7.18
N PHE A 27 -26.00 12.41 5.89
CA PHE A 27 -25.72 11.07 5.36
C PHE A 27 -24.27 10.65 5.62
N ASN A 28 -23.29 11.54 5.42
CA ASN A 28 -21.89 11.32 5.81
C ASN A 28 -21.72 11.14 7.33
N LEU A 29 -22.42 11.94 8.14
CA LEU A 29 -22.37 11.88 9.60
C LEU A 29 -23.01 10.61 10.16
N LEU A 30 -24.08 10.12 9.52
CA LEU A 30 -24.74 8.87 9.89
C LEU A 30 -23.94 7.65 9.41
N ASN A 31 -23.31 7.69 8.23
CA ASN A 31 -22.45 6.59 7.75
C ASN A 31 -21.13 6.48 8.52
N LYS A 32 -20.51 7.59 8.92
CA LYS A 32 -19.35 7.56 9.83
C LYS A 32 -19.67 6.93 11.19
N ARG A 33 -20.96 6.88 11.60
CA ARG A 33 -21.41 6.21 12.83
C ARG A 33 -21.65 4.70 12.67
N GLN A 34 -21.79 4.19 11.45
CA GLN A 34 -22.11 2.77 11.22
C GLN A 34 -20.87 1.89 11.02
N TRP A 35 -19.75 2.47 10.60
CA TRP A 35 -18.50 1.72 10.47
C TRP A 35 -17.80 1.61 11.84
N THR A 36 -17.70 0.38 12.33
CA THR A 36 -17.01 0.01 13.58
C THR A 36 -15.96 -1.07 13.26
N PRO A 37 -14.99 -1.32 14.16
CA PRO A 37 -14.09 -2.48 14.04
C PRO A 37 -14.85 -3.79 13.74
N ASP A 38 -16.04 -3.96 14.33
CA ASP A 38 -16.91 -5.13 14.11
C ASP A 38 -17.37 -5.28 12.65
N VAL A 39 -17.57 -4.18 11.92
CA VAL A 39 -17.97 -4.21 10.50
C VAL A 39 -16.80 -4.62 9.61
N LEU A 40 -15.58 -4.20 9.95
CA LEU A 40 -14.36 -4.63 9.26
C LEU A 40 -14.10 -6.12 9.48
N GLU A 41 -14.18 -6.57 10.73
CA GLU A 41 -14.02 -7.99 11.09
C GLU A 41 -15.08 -8.86 10.41
N LYS A 42 -16.33 -8.41 10.37
CA LYS A 42 -17.40 -9.09 9.61
C LYS A 42 -17.09 -9.17 8.11
N GLY A 43 -16.53 -8.11 7.53
CA GLY A 43 -16.11 -8.11 6.13
C GLY A 43 -14.99 -9.10 5.84
N LEU A 44 -13.99 -9.17 6.72
CA LEU A 44 -12.85 -10.10 6.62
C LEU A 44 -13.29 -11.56 6.79
N THR A 45 -14.10 -11.85 7.81
CA THR A 45 -14.64 -13.20 8.04
C THR A 45 -15.53 -13.66 6.89
N ALA A 46 -16.37 -12.77 6.33
CA ALA A 46 -17.15 -13.07 5.13
C ALA A 46 -16.26 -13.36 3.91
N TYR A 47 -15.18 -12.59 3.75
CA TYR A 47 -14.20 -12.80 2.67
C TYR A 47 -13.51 -14.17 2.80
N GLU A 48 -13.06 -14.53 4.01
CA GLU A 48 -12.43 -15.82 4.30
C GLU A 48 -13.40 -17.00 4.12
N ALA A 49 -14.68 -16.80 4.44
CA ALA A 49 -15.74 -17.78 4.21
C ALA A 49 -16.18 -17.88 2.74
N GLY A 50 -15.67 -17.02 1.85
CA GLY A 50 -16.06 -16.97 0.44
C GLY A 50 -17.43 -16.30 0.18
N ASP A 51 -18.06 -15.70 1.20
CA ASP A 51 -19.25 -14.86 1.01
C ASP A 51 -18.83 -13.47 0.52
N PHE A 52 -18.43 -13.41 -0.75
CA PHE A 52 -17.93 -12.19 -1.35
C PHE A 52 -18.99 -11.10 -1.47
N LYS A 53 -20.29 -11.45 -1.48
CA LYS A 53 -21.37 -10.46 -1.54
C LYS A 53 -21.52 -9.74 -0.19
N GLN A 54 -21.44 -10.48 0.91
CA GLN A 54 -21.42 -9.87 2.24
C GLN A 54 -20.13 -9.07 2.45
N ALA A 55 -18.97 -9.63 2.08
CA ALA A 55 -17.69 -8.92 2.15
C ALA A 55 -17.74 -7.59 1.39
N PHE A 56 -18.24 -7.61 0.15
CA PHE A 56 -18.41 -6.41 -0.68
C PHE A 56 -19.23 -5.33 0.03
N ASN A 57 -20.38 -5.69 0.61
CA ASN A 57 -21.23 -4.73 1.31
C ASN A 57 -20.52 -4.09 2.51
N CYS A 58 -19.79 -4.89 3.31
CA CYS A 58 -19.02 -4.40 4.45
C CYS A 58 -17.91 -3.44 4.02
N PHE A 59 -17.08 -3.83 3.03
CA PHE A 59 -15.98 -2.99 2.56
C PHE A 59 -16.47 -1.75 1.81
N ASN A 60 -17.61 -1.81 1.13
CA ASN A 60 -18.24 -0.64 0.53
C ASN A 60 -18.70 0.37 1.60
N ALA A 61 -19.27 -0.11 2.72
CA ALA A 61 -19.60 0.76 3.84
C ALA A 61 -18.35 1.41 4.46
N GLY A 62 -17.26 0.64 4.62
CA GLY A 62 -15.98 1.17 5.12
C GLY A 62 -15.33 2.18 4.17
N ASP A 63 -15.37 1.94 2.86
CA ASP A 63 -14.89 2.89 1.85
C ASP A 63 -15.65 4.23 1.92
N VAL A 64 -16.96 4.19 2.12
CA VAL A 64 -17.81 5.38 2.30
C VAL A 64 -17.48 6.09 3.62
N ALA A 65 -17.16 5.35 4.68
CA ALA A 65 -16.68 5.92 5.94
C ALA A 65 -15.26 6.50 5.86
N GLY A 66 -14.52 6.21 4.77
CA GLY A 66 -13.17 6.69 4.51
C GLY A 66 -12.06 5.79 5.05
N ASP A 67 -12.36 4.53 5.40
CA ASP A 67 -11.36 3.57 5.86
C ASP A 67 -10.46 3.11 4.70
N PRO A 68 -9.15 3.41 4.75
CA PRO A 68 -8.23 3.02 3.68
C PRO A 68 -8.16 1.51 3.45
N GLN A 69 -8.25 0.69 4.51
CA GLN A 69 -8.15 -0.76 4.37
C GLN A 69 -9.37 -1.30 3.62
N SER A 70 -10.56 -0.79 3.93
CA SER A 70 -11.79 -1.13 3.20
C SER A 70 -11.73 -0.70 1.74
N SER A 71 -11.24 0.51 1.43
CA SER A 71 -11.01 0.93 0.04
C SER A 71 -10.08 -0.03 -0.70
N PHE A 72 -9.00 -0.47 -0.04
CA PHE A 72 -8.05 -1.42 -0.62
C PHE A 72 -8.70 -2.77 -0.93
N VAL A 73 -9.38 -3.38 0.04
CA VAL A 73 -10.01 -4.70 -0.17
C VAL A 73 -11.14 -4.60 -1.19
N LEU A 74 -11.93 -3.53 -1.17
CA LEU A 74 -12.96 -3.28 -2.18
C LEU A 74 -12.35 -3.19 -3.59
N GLY A 75 -11.18 -2.54 -3.73
CA GLY A 75 -10.42 -2.53 -4.97
C GLY A 75 -10.06 -3.94 -5.44
N ALA A 76 -9.61 -4.81 -4.53
CA ALA A 76 -9.31 -6.21 -4.85
C ALA A 76 -10.55 -7.01 -5.29
N LEU A 77 -11.72 -6.76 -4.68
CA LEU A 77 -12.98 -7.38 -5.09
C LEU A 77 -13.36 -6.98 -6.53
N TYR A 78 -13.27 -5.70 -6.87
CA TYR A 78 -13.50 -5.23 -8.24
C TYR A 78 -12.47 -5.77 -9.23
N LEU A 79 -11.19 -5.85 -8.86
CA LEU A 79 -10.13 -6.34 -9.75
C LEU A 79 -10.34 -7.80 -10.16
N ASN A 80 -10.82 -8.61 -9.21
CA ASN A 80 -11.02 -10.05 -9.37
C ASN A 80 -12.47 -10.44 -9.73
N GLY A 81 -13.43 -9.51 -9.68
CA GLY A 81 -14.84 -9.81 -9.92
C GLY A 81 -15.48 -10.66 -8.82
N LEU A 82 -15.06 -10.48 -7.57
CA LEU A 82 -15.53 -11.27 -6.43
C LEU A 82 -16.71 -10.56 -5.75
N GLY A 83 -17.90 -11.14 -5.84
CA GLY A 83 -19.13 -10.55 -5.27
C GLY A 83 -19.64 -9.30 -5.99
N VAL A 84 -18.93 -8.87 -7.05
CA VAL A 84 -19.25 -7.72 -7.89
C VAL A 84 -18.71 -7.97 -9.31
N GLU A 85 -19.28 -7.31 -10.32
CA GLU A 85 -18.74 -7.36 -11.67
C GLU A 85 -17.31 -6.81 -11.71
N ARG A 86 -16.43 -7.51 -12.43
CA ARG A 86 -15.02 -7.14 -12.54
C ARG A 86 -14.88 -5.76 -13.19
N ASN A 87 -14.15 -4.85 -12.55
CA ASN A 87 -13.88 -3.52 -13.06
C ASN A 87 -12.48 -3.03 -12.64
N VAL A 88 -11.55 -3.01 -13.58
CA VAL A 88 -10.15 -2.66 -13.32
C VAL A 88 -9.98 -1.16 -13.03
N GLU A 89 -10.64 -0.29 -13.78
CA GLU A 89 -10.57 1.17 -13.58
C GLU A 89 -11.10 1.56 -12.19
N LYS A 90 -12.18 0.92 -11.75
CA LYS A 90 -12.72 1.16 -10.40
C LYS A 90 -11.78 0.63 -9.32
N ALA A 91 -11.15 -0.52 -9.53
CA ALA A 91 -10.14 -1.06 -8.64
C ALA A 91 -8.93 -0.12 -8.50
N GLU A 92 -8.39 0.38 -9.62
CA GLU A 92 -7.30 1.34 -9.64
C GLU A 92 -7.64 2.60 -8.83
N ASN A 93 -8.82 3.20 -9.08
CA ASN A 93 -9.26 4.39 -8.35
C ASN A 93 -9.40 4.16 -6.84
N LEU A 94 -9.88 2.98 -6.44
CA LEU A 94 -9.99 2.60 -5.03
C LEU A 94 -8.61 2.41 -4.37
N TYR A 95 -7.66 1.79 -5.08
CA TYR A 95 -6.28 1.71 -4.60
C TYR A 95 -5.64 3.10 -4.49
N ILE A 96 -5.85 4.00 -5.47
CA ILE A 96 -5.34 5.38 -5.42
C ILE A 96 -5.91 6.11 -4.22
N LYS A 97 -7.21 5.97 -3.96
CA LYS A 97 -7.88 6.53 -2.79
C LYS A 97 -7.26 6.00 -1.49
N SER A 98 -7.07 4.68 -1.39
CA SER A 98 -6.46 4.04 -0.22
C SER A 98 -5.01 4.49 0.01
N ALA A 99 -4.20 4.56 -1.04
CA ALA A 99 -2.82 5.03 -1.01
C ALA A 99 -2.73 6.50 -0.55
N LYS A 100 -3.60 7.38 -1.08
CA LYS A 100 -3.69 8.79 -0.66
C LYS A 100 -4.03 8.94 0.83
N ASN A 101 -4.78 8.00 1.38
CA ASN A 101 -5.07 7.91 2.82
C ASN A 101 -3.95 7.24 3.63
N GLY A 102 -2.80 6.97 3.02
CA GLY A 102 -1.58 6.53 3.69
C GLY A 102 -1.43 5.01 3.83
N TYR A 103 -2.28 4.21 3.18
CA TYR A 103 -2.24 2.75 3.27
C TYR A 103 -1.12 2.15 2.43
N VAL A 104 -0.09 1.65 3.10
CA VAL A 104 1.12 1.09 2.48
C VAL A 104 0.81 -0.07 1.52
N PRO A 105 -0.06 -1.05 1.85
CA PRO A 105 -0.38 -2.13 0.92
C PRO A 105 -0.99 -1.66 -0.41
N ALA A 106 -1.75 -0.57 -0.40
CA ALA A 106 -2.29 0.01 -1.62
C ALA A 106 -1.19 0.67 -2.46
N MET A 107 -0.24 1.35 -1.82
CA MET A 107 0.92 1.96 -2.50
C MET A 107 1.76 0.89 -3.19
N THR A 108 2.13 -0.18 -2.49
CA THR A 108 2.93 -1.27 -3.07
C THR A 108 2.18 -1.98 -4.20
N THR A 109 0.87 -2.20 -4.03
CA THR A 109 0.03 -2.80 -5.08
C THR A 109 -0.03 -1.93 -6.33
N LEU A 110 -0.32 -0.62 -6.21
CA LEU A 110 -0.31 0.30 -7.34
C LEU A 110 1.05 0.34 -8.02
N ALA A 111 2.12 0.35 -7.23
CA ALA A 111 3.47 0.36 -7.78
C ALA A 111 3.73 -0.86 -8.67
N PHE A 112 3.32 -2.05 -8.25
CA PHE A 112 3.44 -3.25 -9.07
C PHE A 112 2.50 -3.26 -10.28
N LEU A 113 1.26 -2.77 -10.13
CA LEU A 113 0.32 -2.68 -11.25
C LEU A 113 0.85 -1.76 -12.37
N TYR A 114 1.33 -0.57 -12.03
CA TYR A 114 1.94 0.35 -12.99
C TYR A 114 3.28 -0.15 -13.53
N ALA A 115 4.04 -0.92 -12.74
CA ALA A 115 5.29 -1.52 -13.19
C ALA A 115 5.06 -2.62 -14.23
N GLY A 116 4.05 -3.48 -14.00
CA GLY A 116 3.73 -4.61 -14.88
C GLY A 116 3.07 -4.19 -16.18
N GLY A 117 2.06 -3.32 -16.11
CA GLY A 117 1.36 -2.85 -17.30
C GLY A 117 0.26 -3.79 -17.85
N ASP A 118 0.04 -4.95 -17.22
CA ASP A 118 -0.88 -5.98 -17.73
C ASP A 118 -2.36 -5.64 -17.53
N LEU A 119 -2.69 -5.04 -16.38
CA LEU A 119 -4.07 -4.72 -15.99
C LEU A 119 -4.39 -3.25 -16.21
N ILE A 120 -3.42 -2.37 -16.01
CA ILE A 120 -3.49 -0.92 -16.24
C ILE A 120 -2.28 -0.51 -17.08
N PRO A 121 -2.34 0.57 -17.88
CA PRO A 121 -1.21 1.00 -18.69
C PRO A 121 0.07 1.17 -17.88
N GLN A 122 1.18 0.66 -18.40
CA GLN A 122 2.47 0.75 -17.72
C GLN A 122 2.86 2.22 -17.51
N ASN A 123 3.32 2.53 -16.29
CA ASN A 123 3.84 3.84 -15.94
C ASN A 123 4.95 3.71 -14.91
N ILE A 124 6.20 3.68 -15.38
CA ILE A 124 7.39 3.48 -14.52
C ILE A 124 7.56 4.62 -13.51
N GLU A 125 7.18 5.85 -13.87
CA GLU A 125 7.26 7.01 -12.97
C GLU A 125 6.23 6.92 -11.83
N ALA A 126 4.99 6.56 -12.14
CA ALA A 126 3.97 6.31 -11.12
C ALA A 126 4.35 5.11 -10.24
N ALA A 127 4.88 4.04 -10.85
CA ALA A 127 5.36 2.87 -10.13
C ALA A 127 6.45 3.24 -9.11
N TYR A 128 7.45 4.00 -9.54
CA TYR A 128 8.50 4.52 -8.67
C TYR A 128 7.93 5.40 -7.55
N THR A 129 7.01 6.31 -7.88
CA THR A 129 6.43 7.26 -6.91
C THR A 129 5.74 6.52 -5.77
N TYR A 130 4.81 5.62 -6.07
CA TYR A 130 4.12 4.85 -5.02
C TYR A 130 5.06 3.94 -4.23
N MET A 131 6.03 3.30 -4.90
CA MET A 131 7.00 2.45 -4.20
C MET A 131 7.92 3.26 -3.27
N ALA A 132 8.35 4.45 -3.70
CA ALA A 132 9.15 5.38 -2.91
C ALA A 132 8.38 5.90 -1.69
N GLU A 133 7.09 6.19 -1.84
CA GLU A 133 6.22 6.56 -0.71
C GLU A 133 6.07 5.44 0.32
N ALA A 134 5.83 4.20 -0.13
CA ALA A 134 5.79 3.03 0.75
C ALA A 134 7.13 2.84 1.49
N ALA A 135 8.25 2.93 0.77
CA ALA A 135 9.58 2.80 1.35
C ALA A 135 9.92 3.93 2.35
N ALA A 136 9.41 5.15 2.12
CA ALA A 136 9.54 6.29 3.03
C ALA A 136 8.73 6.09 4.32
N LYS A 137 7.65 5.31 4.28
CA LYS A 137 6.90 4.84 5.46
C LYS A 137 7.55 3.65 6.18
N ASN A 138 8.83 3.39 5.88
CA ASN A 138 9.61 2.27 6.41
C ASN A 138 9.10 0.88 6.03
N ASP A 139 8.32 0.78 4.95
CA ASP A 139 7.96 -0.53 4.41
C ASP A 139 9.22 -1.25 3.92
N ARG A 140 9.50 -2.39 4.56
CA ARG A 140 10.73 -3.16 4.32
C ARG A 140 10.76 -3.72 2.90
N GLU A 141 9.64 -4.25 2.43
CA GLU A 141 9.55 -4.86 1.11
C GLU A 141 9.74 -3.81 0.02
N ALA A 142 9.10 -2.65 0.14
CA ALA A 142 9.28 -1.53 -0.77
C ALA A 142 10.73 -1.04 -0.84
N GLN A 143 11.44 -0.98 0.30
CA GLN A 143 12.85 -0.63 0.33
C GLN A 143 13.71 -1.65 -0.43
N ILE A 144 13.45 -2.95 -0.28
CA ILE A 144 14.16 -3.99 -1.02
C ILE A 144 13.85 -3.89 -2.51
N THR A 145 12.57 -3.75 -2.86
CA THR A 145 12.11 -3.66 -4.25
C THR A 145 12.74 -2.48 -4.98
N LEU A 146 12.82 -1.29 -4.36
CA LEU A 146 13.54 -0.15 -4.95
C LEU A 146 15.02 -0.46 -5.15
N GLY A 147 15.65 -1.11 -4.18
CA GLY A 147 17.03 -1.57 -4.31
C GLY A 147 17.22 -2.44 -5.56
N THR A 148 16.34 -3.42 -5.73
CA THR A 148 16.35 -4.35 -6.87
C THR A 148 16.04 -3.66 -8.20
N TRP A 149 15.09 -2.73 -8.22
CA TRP A 149 14.74 -1.96 -9.42
C TRP A 149 15.92 -1.14 -9.92
N TYR A 150 16.66 -0.48 -9.02
CA TYR A 150 17.89 0.23 -9.39
C TYR A 150 19.03 -0.71 -9.80
N GLU A 151 19.20 -1.84 -9.13
CA GLU A 151 20.25 -2.81 -9.43
C GLU A 151 20.08 -3.43 -10.83
N ASN A 152 18.83 -3.76 -11.19
CA ASN A 152 18.51 -4.36 -12.47
C ASN A 152 18.35 -3.33 -13.60
N GLY A 153 18.22 -2.04 -13.27
CA GLY A 153 18.01 -0.97 -14.23
C GLY A 153 16.57 -0.86 -14.72
N PHE A 154 15.61 -1.36 -13.95
CA PHE A 154 14.18 -1.25 -14.23
C PHE A 154 13.73 0.21 -14.35
N LEU A 155 14.33 1.10 -13.55
CA LEU A 155 14.08 2.55 -13.57
C LEU A 155 14.90 3.28 -14.65
N GLY A 156 15.18 2.61 -15.77
CA GLY A 156 15.89 3.16 -16.93
C GLY A 156 17.34 2.68 -17.05
N LYS A 157 18.21 3.05 -16.11
CA LYS A 157 19.60 2.56 -16.07
C LYS A 157 19.96 2.00 -14.71
N LYS A 158 20.91 1.07 -14.70
CA LYS A 158 21.45 0.53 -13.45
C LYS A 158 22.07 1.66 -12.62
N ASP A 159 21.73 1.71 -11.34
CA ASP A 159 22.33 2.62 -10.37
C ASP A 159 22.64 1.87 -9.08
N THR A 160 23.85 1.32 -9.00
CA THR A 160 24.28 0.55 -7.84
C THR A 160 24.36 1.40 -6.56
N LEU A 161 24.61 2.71 -6.66
CA LEU A 161 24.66 3.58 -5.48
C LEU A 161 23.25 3.82 -4.93
N ALA A 162 22.27 4.04 -5.80
CA ALA A 162 20.87 4.11 -5.40
C ALA A 162 20.39 2.78 -4.80
N ALA A 163 20.76 1.64 -5.41
CA ALA A 163 20.45 0.32 -4.87
C ALA A 163 21.02 0.12 -3.46
N VAL A 164 22.31 0.43 -3.26
CA VAL A 164 22.98 0.36 -1.95
C VAL A 164 22.29 1.25 -0.92
N LYS A 165 21.85 2.46 -1.28
CA LYS A 165 21.12 3.34 -0.34
C LYS A 165 19.84 2.67 0.17
N TRP A 166 19.05 2.07 -0.72
CA TRP A 166 17.80 1.41 -0.34
C TRP A 166 18.01 0.11 0.41
N TYR A 167 18.93 -0.74 -0.04
CA TYR A 167 19.32 -1.95 0.71
C TYR A 167 19.88 -1.61 2.09
N THR A 168 20.63 -0.52 2.25
CA THR A 168 21.15 -0.09 3.55
C THR A 168 20.01 0.27 4.51
N LYS A 169 18.94 0.92 4.03
CA LYS A 169 17.75 1.19 4.86
C LYS A 169 17.08 -0.10 5.32
N ALA A 170 16.80 -1.02 4.40
CA ALA A 170 16.19 -2.31 4.74
C ALA A 170 17.06 -3.16 5.68
N ALA A 171 18.38 -3.20 5.45
CA ALA A 171 19.34 -3.93 6.28
C ALA A 171 19.42 -3.40 7.71
N ARG A 172 19.31 -2.07 7.90
CA ARG A 172 19.24 -1.44 9.24
C ARG A 172 17.97 -1.84 10.00
N ASN A 173 16.88 -2.12 9.28
CA ASN A 173 15.64 -2.64 9.85
C ASN A 173 15.67 -4.18 10.05
N GLY A 174 16.84 -4.81 9.92
CA GLY A 174 17.03 -6.23 10.21
C GLY A 174 16.74 -7.16 9.03
N ASP A 175 16.53 -6.64 7.82
CA ASP A 175 16.28 -7.48 6.65
C ASP A 175 17.52 -8.27 6.22
N LYS A 176 17.42 -9.59 6.20
CA LYS A 176 18.55 -10.48 5.86
C LYS A 176 18.88 -10.45 4.37
N ASN A 177 17.88 -10.31 3.50
CA ASN A 177 18.07 -10.28 2.05
C ASN A 177 18.82 -9.00 1.62
N ALA A 178 18.46 -7.86 2.21
CA ALA A 178 19.15 -6.60 2.00
C ALA A 178 20.60 -6.65 2.51
N LYS A 179 20.85 -7.24 3.68
CA LYS A 179 22.22 -7.47 4.19
C LYS A 179 23.03 -8.35 3.24
N MET A 180 22.43 -9.42 2.71
CA MET A 180 23.06 -10.32 1.75
C MET A 180 23.40 -9.59 0.44
N ALA A 181 22.47 -8.82 -0.10
CA ALA A 181 22.68 -8.01 -1.30
C ALA A 181 23.85 -7.03 -1.12
N LEU A 182 23.91 -6.32 0.01
CA LEU A 182 25.03 -5.43 0.33
C LEU A 182 26.35 -6.18 0.45
N ALA A 183 26.36 -7.34 1.11
CA ALA A 183 27.56 -8.15 1.25
C ALA A 183 28.12 -8.58 -0.11
N LEU A 184 27.25 -8.98 -1.04
CA LEU A 184 27.61 -9.35 -2.41
C LEU A 184 28.13 -8.15 -3.21
N ILE A 185 27.44 -7.00 -3.16
CA ILE A 185 27.86 -5.77 -3.83
C ILE A 185 29.27 -5.35 -3.40
N TYR A 186 29.55 -5.34 -2.10
CA TYR A 186 30.88 -4.98 -1.59
C TYR A 186 31.93 -6.08 -1.79
N ARG A 187 31.54 -7.36 -1.91
CA ARG A 187 32.49 -8.43 -2.22
C ARG A 187 33.00 -8.31 -3.67
N GLU A 188 32.07 -8.11 -4.60
CA GLU A 188 32.34 -8.16 -6.04
C GLU A 188 32.77 -6.79 -6.59
N GLY A 189 32.46 -5.69 -5.89
CA GLY A 189 32.70 -4.33 -6.39
C GLY A 189 31.86 -4.04 -7.62
N LYS A 190 30.53 -4.01 -7.46
CA LYS A 190 29.60 -3.79 -8.58
C LYS A 190 29.39 -2.30 -8.86
N GLY A 191 29.37 -1.95 -10.15
CA GLY A 191 29.07 -0.60 -10.61
C GLY A 191 30.07 0.44 -10.11
N LEU A 192 29.58 1.52 -9.51
CA LEU A 192 30.40 2.59 -8.92
C LEU A 192 30.83 2.32 -7.48
N VAL A 193 30.59 1.12 -6.95
CA VAL A 193 30.99 0.71 -5.60
C VAL A 193 32.26 -0.12 -5.69
N ALA A 194 33.35 0.39 -5.12
CA ALA A 194 34.60 -0.36 -5.04
C ALA A 194 34.45 -1.59 -4.14
N PRO A 195 35.13 -2.71 -4.46
CA PRO A 195 35.19 -3.85 -3.56
C PRO A 195 35.67 -3.43 -2.16
N ASN A 196 35.01 -3.92 -1.13
CA ASN A 196 35.39 -3.73 0.26
C ASN A 196 35.06 -4.99 1.06
N ILE A 197 36.06 -5.85 1.20
CA ILE A 197 35.94 -7.13 1.90
C ILE A 197 35.57 -6.96 3.38
N PHE A 198 36.02 -5.89 4.02
CA PHE A 198 35.69 -5.63 5.43
C PHE A 198 34.20 -5.27 5.59
N THR A 199 33.67 -4.41 4.73
CA THR A 199 32.25 -4.06 4.74
C THR A 199 31.38 -5.27 4.36
N SER A 200 31.82 -6.06 3.38
CA SER A 200 31.15 -7.31 3.01
C SER A 200 31.08 -8.28 4.20
N LYS A 201 32.23 -8.54 4.86
CA LYS A 201 32.31 -9.40 6.04
C LYS A 201 31.41 -8.91 7.17
N ARG A 202 31.40 -7.60 7.46
CA ARG A 202 30.51 -7.03 8.50
C ARG A 202 29.03 -7.34 8.24
N TRP A 203 28.59 -7.29 6.99
CA TRP A 203 27.21 -7.65 6.65
C TRP A 203 26.95 -9.15 6.85
N TYR A 204 27.84 -10.03 6.41
CA TYR A 204 27.74 -11.48 6.67
C TYR A 204 27.69 -11.80 8.17
N ASP A 205 28.64 -11.28 8.95
CA ASP A 205 28.71 -11.47 10.41
C ASP A 205 27.40 -11.00 11.09
N SER A 206 26.76 -9.95 10.56
CA SER A 206 25.48 -9.46 11.09
C SER A 206 24.29 -10.39 10.83
N ILE A 207 24.30 -11.13 9.71
CA ILE A 207 23.28 -12.13 9.37
C ILE A 207 23.42 -13.35 10.28
N GLU A 208 24.66 -13.80 10.50
CA GLU A 208 24.96 -14.91 11.41
C GLU A 208 24.51 -14.59 12.84
N LYS A 209 24.91 -13.43 13.37
CA LYS A 209 24.50 -12.97 14.70
C LYS A 209 22.98 -12.93 14.84
N GLN A 210 22.27 -12.39 13.85
CA GLN A 210 20.81 -12.35 13.84
C GLN A 210 20.20 -13.76 13.84
N SER A 211 20.75 -14.69 13.05
CA SER A 211 20.24 -16.06 12.96
C SER A 211 20.48 -16.86 14.24
N VAL A 212 21.62 -16.66 14.90
CA VAL A 212 21.91 -17.23 16.22
C VAL A 212 20.94 -16.69 17.27
N TYR A 213 20.69 -15.37 17.28
CA TYR A 213 19.72 -14.75 18.19
C TYR A 213 18.32 -15.32 17.99
N GLU A 214 17.84 -15.38 16.74
CA GLU A 214 16.52 -15.94 16.43
C GLU A 214 16.41 -17.41 16.85
N LYS A 215 17.42 -18.24 16.58
CA LYS A 215 17.42 -19.66 17.00
C LYS A 215 17.34 -19.80 18.51
N ARG A 216 18.11 -18.98 19.25
CA ARG A 216 18.20 -19.03 20.71
C ARG A 216 16.91 -18.58 21.39
N PHE A 217 16.27 -17.52 20.90
CA PHE A 217 15.17 -16.86 21.63
C PHE A 217 13.78 -17.04 21.01
N LYS A 218 13.66 -17.46 19.74
CA LYS A 218 12.36 -17.84 19.15
C LYS A 218 12.02 -19.32 19.34
N GLY A 219 13.01 -20.18 19.60
CA GLY A 219 12.77 -21.61 19.91
C GLY A 219 12.13 -21.84 21.28
N GLU A 220 12.35 -20.95 22.25
CA GLU A 220 11.84 -21.07 23.62
C GLU A 220 10.37 -20.59 23.77
N GLY A 221 9.81 -19.92 22.76
CA GLY A 221 8.43 -19.40 22.78
C GLY A 221 7.36 -20.38 22.31
N SER A 222 7.72 -21.59 21.87
CA SER A 222 6.77 -22.60 21.36
C SER A 222 6.31 -23.62 22.42
N ASP A 223 6.82 -23.53 23.65
CA ASP A 223 6.61 -24.53 24.72
C ASP A 223 5.93 -23.97 25.98
N ILE A 224 5.13 -22.89 25.85
CA ILE A 224 4.33 -22.33 26.97
C ILE A 224 2.83 -22.69 26.88
N SER A 225 2.47 -23.78 26.18
CA SER A 225 1.13 -24.36 26.24
C SER A 225 1.18 -25.86 26.48
N LYS A 226 1.44 -26.25 27.73
CA LYS A 226 0.96 -27.51 28.32
C LYS A 226 0.51 -27.25 29.75
#